data_AF-A0A3D0I177-F1
#
_entry.id   AF-A0A3D0I177-F1
#
_cell.length_a   1.000
_cell.length_b   1.000
_cell.length_c   1.000
_cell.angle_alpha   90.00
_cell.angle_beta   90.00
_cell.angle_gamma   90.00
#
_symmetry.space_group_name_H-M   'P 1'
#
loop_
_entity.id
_entity.type
_entity.pdbx_description
1 polymer ?
#
loop_
_entity_poly.entity_id
_entity_poly.type
_entity_poly.pdbx_seq_one_letter_code
_entity_poly.pdbx_strand_id
1 'polypeptide(L)' 'MTLKLGDTAPNFETETTEGRIDFHTWIGDSWAVLFSHPKDFTPV' A
#
# COMPACT_ATOMS: atom_id res chain seq x y z
N MET A 1 -1.22 -5.10 15.36
CA MET A 1 0.03 -5.86 15.15
C MET A 1 0.95 -5.01 14.27
N THR A 2 2.24 -4.98 14.57
CA THR A 2 3.23 -4.22 13.78
C THR A 2 3.91 -5.17 12.80
N LEU A 3 4.10 -4.73 11.56
CA LEU A 3 4.84 -5.46 10.53
C LEU A 3 6.34 -5.52 10.84
N LYS A 4 6.96 -6.68 10.63
CA LYS A 4 8.40 -6.89 10.73
C LYS A 4 8.98 -7.29 9.38
N LEU A 5 10.31 -7.26 9.27
CA LEU A 5 11.01 -7.72 8.07
C LEU A 5 10.78 -9.23 7.86
N GLY A 6 10.46 -9.61 6.62
CA GLY A 6 10.16 -10.98 6.24
C GLY A 6 8.70 -11.39 6.46
N ASP A 7 7.88 -10.58 7.12
CA ASP A 7 6.44 -10.81 7.22
C ASP A 7 5.78 -10.59 5.84
N THR A 8 4.79 -11.42 5.52
CA THR A 8 3.94 -11.17 4.37
C THR A 8 3.13 -9.88 4.61
N ALA A 9 3.24 -8.92 3.69
CA ALA A 9 2.45 -7.70 3.75
C ALA A 9 0.94 -8.05 3.75
N PRO A 10 0.10 -7.39 4.56
CA PRO A 10 -1.33 -7.69 4.62
C PRO A 10 -1.95 -7.47 3.24
N ASN A 11 -2.78 -8.41 2.79
CA ASN A 11 -3.64 -8.12 1.66
C ASN A 11 -4.80 -7.25 2.14
N PHE A 12 -4.96 -6.07 1.55
CA PHE A 12 -6.01 -5.12 1.88
C PHE A 12 -6.78 -4.71 0.64
N GLU A 13 -8.06 -4.40 0.85
CA GLU A 13 -8.88 -3.73 -0.14
C GLU A 13 -9.01 -2.25 0.21
N THR A 14 -8.74 -1.37 -0.74
CA THR A 14 -8.88 0.08 -0.54
C THR A 14 -9.27 0.81 -1.81
N GLU A 15 -9.93 1.94 -1.66
CA GLU A 15 -10.14 2.90 -2.74
C GLU A 15 -8.84 3.68 -2.97
N THR A 16 -8.46 3.83 -4.23
CA THR A 16 -7.32 4.65 -4.67
C THR A 16 -7.79 5.68 -5.69
N THR A 17 -6.90 6.57 -6.12
CA THR A 17 -7.18 7.51 -7.21
C THR A 17 -7.43 6.83 -8.57
N GLU A 18 -7.05 5.56 -8.72
CA GLU A 18 -7.26 4.75 -9.93
C GLU A 18 -8.38 3.71 -9.75
N GLY A 19 -9.14 3.82 -8.66
CA GLY A 19 -10.23 2.92 -8.31
C GLY A 19 -9.89 1.95 -7.17
N ARG A 20 -10.80 1.00 -6.92
CA ARG A 20 -10.65 0.01 -5.86
C ARG A 20 -9.60 -1.04 -6.21
N ILE A 21 -8.70 -1.32 -5.28
CA ILE A 21 -7.69 -2.37 -5.43
C ILE A 21 -7.81 -3.43 -4.34
N ASP A 22 -7.45 -4.67 -4.69
CA ASP A 22 -6.97 -5.72 -3.79
C ASP A 22 -5.43 -5.72 -3.91
N PHE A 23 -4.72 -5.52 -2.81
CA PHE A 23 -3.29 -5.20 -2.85
C PHE A 23 -2.43 -6.30 -3.50
N HIS A 24 -2.69 -7.57 -3.20
CA HIS A 24 -1.91 -8.70 -3.76
C HIS A 24 -2.25 -8.96 -5.22
N THR A 25 -3.51 -8.77 -5.62
CA THR A 25 -3.91 -8.87 -7.03
C THR A 25 -3.33 -7.73 -7.86
N TRP A 26 -3.31 -6.52 -7.32
CA TRP A 26 -2.79 -5.33 -7.98
C TRP A 26 -1.27 -5.39 -8.22
N ILE A 27 -0.50 -5.88 -7.25
CA ILE A 27 0.96 -6.01 -7.38
C ILE A 27 1.37 -7.16 -8.33
N GLY A 28 0.59 -8.25 -8.38
CA GLY A 28 0.91 -9.44 -9.18
C GLY A 28 2.31 -9.98 -8.87
N ASP A 29 3.10 -10.27 -9.91
CA ASP A 29 4.48 -10.77 -9.79
C ASP A 29 5.55 -9.66 -9.68
N SER A 30 5.14 -8.40 -9.50
CA SER A 30 6.05 -7.25 -9.44
C SER A 30 6.51 -6.92 -8.01
N TRP A 31 7.56 -6.12 -7.88
CA TRP A 31 7.90 -5.46 -6.61
C TRP A 31 7.03 -4.21 -6.40
N ALA A 32 6.66 -3.93 -5.15
CA ALA A 32 5.96 -2.70 -4.78
C ALA A 32 6.64 -1.97 -3.61
N VAL A 33 6.49 -0.65 -3.61
CA VAL A 33 6.87 0.23 -2.50
C VAL A 33 5.62 0.97 -2.07
N LEU A 34 5.19 0.76 -0.82
CA LEU A 34 4.09 1.49 -0.21
C LEU A 34 4.66 2.56 0.72
N PHE A 35 4.26 3.81 0.51
CA PHE A 35 4.64 4.95 1.34
C PHE A 35 3.40 5.78 1.70
N SER A 36 3.51 6.55 2.76
CA SER A 36 2.47 7.49 3.19
C SER A 36 3.08 8.86 3.47
N HIS A 37 2.21 9.87 3.49
CA HIS A 37 2.52 11.21 3.99
C HIS A 37 1.46 11.62 5.02
N PRO A 38 1.74 12.58 5.92
CA PRO A 38 0.80 12.97 6.97
C PRO A 38 -0.52 13.53 6.44
N LYS A 39 -0.45 14.39 5.42
CA LYS A 39 -1.62 15.07 4.83
C LYS A 39 -1.28 15.70 3.48
N ASP A 40 -2.28 15.83 2.61
CA ASP A 40 -2.20 16.58 1.36
C ASP A 40 -1.97 18.09 1.62
N PHE A 41 -1.30 18.75 0.67
CA PHE A 41 -1.07 20.20 0.64
C PHE A 41 -0.25 20.76 1.81
N THR A 42 0.64 19.95 2.41
CA THR A 42 1.63 20.42 3.40
C THR A 42 3.03 20.44 2.78
N PRO A 43 3.90 21.42 3.12
CA PRO A 43 5.32 21.30 2.80
C PRO A 43 5.93 20.08 3.50
N VAL A 44 7.06 19.61 2.98
CA VAL A 44 7.88 18.57 3.62
C VAL A 44 8.62 19.12 4.82
#